data_AF-A0A957A3M3-F1
#
_entry.id   AF-A0A957A3M3-F1
#
_cell.length_a   1.000
_cell.length_b   1.000
_cell.length_c   1.000
_cell.angle_alpha   90.00
_cell.angle_beta   90.00
_cell.angle_gamma   90.00
#
_symmetry.space_group_name_H-M   'P 1'
#
loop_
_entity.id
_entity.type
_entity.pdbx_description
1 polymer ?
#
loop_
_entity_poly.entity_id
_entity_poly.type
_entity_poly.pdbx_seq_one_letter_code
_entity_poly.pdbx_strand_id
1 'polypeptide(L)'
;METMHIRCGGFSAAVDAYARDGADLWFISMISNQQSVRALWARLLKGEPAVLSDEALMGGRYCTLAPQARVDCRFHATRLPASGATHAMLVPSAALYASEGRDFLLLARTEAEAPALHYRFLSRRIDLPLHPLWSDWLWTRGLESGEIRPLDALGIHAWRCAPDLDALQVALGRALRGHRIPVPPEELAHAA
;
A
#
# COMPACT_ATOMS: atom_id res chain seq x y z
N MET A 1 24.37 -0.47 -7.06
CA MET A 1 22.92 -0.56 -6.77
C MET A 1 22.65 -2.03 -6.56
N GLU A 2 22.41 -2.44 -5.31
CA GLU A 2 22.13 -3.84 -4.99
C GLU A 2 20.77 -4.22 -5.57
N THR A 3 20.71 -5.37 -6.25
CA THR A 3 19.49 -5.82 -6.93
C THR A 3 18.76 -6.77 -6.00
N MET A 4 17.55 -6.40 -5.58
CA MET A 4 16.73 -7.28 -4.77
C MET A 4 16.19 -8.43 -5.63
N HIS A 5 16.13 -9.63 -5.06
CA HIS A 5 15.58 -10.82 -5.68
C HIS A 5 14.56 -11.50 -4.78
N ILE A 6 13.52 -12.06 -5.38
CA ILE A 6 12.60 -12.99 -4.72
C ILE A 6 12.84 -14.41 -5.21
N ARG A 7 12.85 -15.37 -4.28
CA ARG A 7 13.01 -16.80 -4.57
C ARG A 7 11.92 -17.61 -3.89
N CYS A 8 11.29 -18.51 -4.64
CA CYS A 8 10.31 -19.46 -4.09
C CYS A 8 10.28 -20.73 -4.96
N GLY A 9 10.43 -21.90 -4.33
CA GLY A 9 10.30 -23.20 -4.98
C GLY A 9 11.13 -23.40 -6.25
N GLY A 10 12.39 -22.95 -6.25
CA GLY A 10 13.32 -23.06 -7.37
C GLY A 10 13.19 -21.98 -8.45
N PHE A 11 12.23 -21.06 -8.33
CA PHE A 11 12.06 -19.93 -9.23
C PHE A 11 12.59 -18.64 -8.61
N SER A 12 13.09 -17.75 -9.46
CA SER A 12 13.58 -16.43 -9.05
C SER A 12 13.17 -15.32 -10.00
N ALA A 13 13.06 -14.11 -9.45
CA ALA A 13 12.87 -12.87 -10.19
C ALA A 13 13.65 -11.73 -9.53
N ALA A 14 14.08 -10.77 -10.34
CA ALA A 14 14.52 -9.48 -9.81
C ALA A 14 13.29 -8.71 -9.30
N VAL A 15 13.47 -7.94 -8.24
CA VAL A 15 12.44 -7.14 -7.57
C VAL A 15 12.82 -5.68 -7.70
N ASP A 16 11.99 -4.92 -8.39
CA ASP A 16 12.14 -3.48 -8.56
C ASP A 16 11.32 -2.69 -7.53
N ALA A 17 10.26 -3.28 -6.98
CA ALA A 17 9.54 -2.71 -5.85
C ALA A 17 8.84 -3.75 -4.96
N TYR A 18 8.71 -3.49 -3.66
CA TYR A 18 7.88 -4.27 -2.74
C TYR A 18 7.38 -3.43 -1.56
N ALA A 19 6.38 -3.93 -0.84
CA ALA A 19 5.98 -3.43 0.48
C ALA A 19 5.63 -4.60 1.41
N ARG A 20 6.17 -4.60 2.63
CA ARG A 20 5.93 -5.65 3.63
C ARG A 20 5.74 -5.10 5.05
N ASP A 21 4.98 -5.83 5.87
CA ASP A 21 4.82 -5.62 7.32
C ASP A 21 5.35 -6.87 8.04
N GLY A 22 6.59 -6.84 8.53
CA GLY A 22 7.25 -8.05 9.02
C GLY A 22 7.29 -9.13 7.93
N ALA A 23 6.82 -10.34 8.23
CA ALA A 23 6.81 -11.44 7.25
C ALA A 23 5.70 -11.30 6.18
N ASP A 24 4.74 -10.39 6.37
CA ASP A 24 3.61 -10.23 5.45
C ASP A 24 3.99 -9.34 4.27
N LEU A 25 4.11 -9.94 3.10
CA LEU A 25 4.32 -9.25 1.83
C LEU A 25 2.96 -8.74 1.32
N TRP A 26 2.80 -7.43 1.16
CA TRP A 26 1.54 -6.82 0.72
C TRP A 26 1.55 -6.50 -0.77
N PHE A 27 2.67 -6.05 -1.30
CA PHE A 27 2.85 -5.67 -2.70
C PHE A 27 4.22 -6.15 -3.18
N ILE A 28 4.29 -6.61 -4.43
CA ILE A 28 5.56 -6.92 -5.07
C ILE A 28 5.49 -6.68 -6.58
N SER A 29 6.56 -6.11 -7.12
CA SER A 29 6.84 -5.94 -8.53
C SER A 29 8.10 -6.74 -8.88
N MET A 30 8.01 -7.52 -9.96
CA MET A 30 8.99 -8.55 -10.32
C MET A 30 9.33 -8.50 -11.81
N ILE A 31 10.58 -8.75 -12.15
CA ILE A 31 11.06 -8.89 -13.53
C ILE A 31 11.74 -10.25 -13.68
N SER A 32 11.23 -11.09 -14.58
CA SER A 32 11.83 -12.38 -14.93
C SER A 32 11.28 -12.89 -16.27
N ASN A 33 11.62 -14.10 -16.67
CA ASN A 33 10.91 -14.74 -17.79
C ASN A 33 9.45 -15.07 -17.38
N GLN A 34 8.56 -15.19 -18.37
CA GLN A 34 7.13 -15.38 -18.13
C GLN A 34 6.80 -16.63 -17.30
N GLN A 35 7.56 -17.73 -17.48
CA GLN A 35 7.33 -18.98 -16.76
C GLN A 35 7.69 -18.84 -15.28
N SER A 36 8.84 -18.23 -14.98
CA SER A 36 9.25 -17.92 -13.61
C SER A 36 8.26 -17.00 -12.91
N VAL A 37 7.79 -15.94 -13.58
CA VAL A 37 6.77 -15.03 -13.02
C VAL A 37 5.48 -15.78 -12.67
N ARG A 38 4.96 -16.60 -13.58
CA ARG A 38 3.73 -17.38 -13.35
C ARG A 38 3.90 -18.41 -12.23
N ALA A 39 5.06 -19.06 -12.17
CA ALA A 39 5.37 -20.03 -11.12
C ALA A 39 5.48 -19.35 -9.74
N LEU A 40 6.21 -18.24 -9.65
CA LEU A 40 6.29 -17.43 -8.42
C LEU A 40 4.91 -16.98 -7.96
N TRP A 41 4.11 -16.41 -8.87
CA TRP A 41 2.73 -15.99 -8.59
C TRP A 41 1.88 -17.10 -7.98
N ALA A 42 1.83 -18.26 -8.64
CA ALA A 42 1.01 -19.38 -8.18
C ALA A 42 1.40 -19.87 -6.79
N ARG A 43 2.70 -19.84 -6.45
CA ARG A 43 3.20 -20.27 -5.15
C ARG A 43 2.92 -19.26 -4.05
N LEU A 44 3.11 -17.97 -4.34
CA LEU A 44 2.76 -16.89 -3.43
C LEU A 44 1.26 -16.90 -3.07
N LEU A 45 0.39 -17.11 -4.06
CA LEU A 45 -1.05 -17.26 -3.81
C LEU A 45 -1.40 -18.46 -2.95
N LYS A 46 -0.68 -19.58 -3.10
CA LYS A 46 -0.82 -20.75 -2.22
C LYS A 46 -0.35 -20.50 -0.79
N GLY A 47 0.32 -19.37 -0.54
CA GLY A 47 0.93 -19.05 0.75
C GLY A 47 2.25 -19.76 1.00
N GLU A 48 2.93 -20.25 -0.05
CA GLU A 48 4.27 -20.80 0.09
C GLU A 48 5.24 -19.67 0.51
N PRO A 49 6.17 -19.93 1.45
CA PRO A 49 7.15 -18.94 1.85
C PRO A 49 8.12 -18.63 0.70
N ALA A 50 8.44 -17.36 0.57
CA ALA A 50 9.43 -16.85 -0.35
C ALA A 50 10.57 -16.14 0.43
N VAL A 51 11.71 -16.00 -0.22
CA VAL A 51 12.88 -15.32 0.34
C VAL A 51 13.17 -14.08 -0.50
N LEU A 52 13.23 -12.91 0.16
CA LEU A 52 13.75 -11.67 -0.40
C LEU A 52 15.22 -11.51 -0.01
N SER A 53 16.11 -11.31 -0.98
CA SER A 53 17.55 -11.13 -0.73
C SER A 53 18.19 -10.14 -1.71
N ASP A 54 19.18 -9.38 -1.25
CA ASP A 54 20.00 -8.49 -2.10
C ASP A 54 21.10 -9.26 -2.86
N GLU A 55 21.49 -10.43 -2.33
CA GLU A 55 22.42 -11.36 -2.94
C GLU A 55 21.70 -12.58 -3.52
N ALA A 56 22.15 -13.01 -4.70
CA ALA A 56 21.58 -14.16 -5.39
C ALA A 56 21.81 -15.50 -4.65
N LEU A 57 22.75 -15.57 -3.68
CA LEU A 57 23.32 -16.84 -3.24
C LEU A 57 23.24 -17.16 -1.73
N MET A 58 23.26 -16.22 -0.77
CA MET A 58 23.10 -16.57 0.66
C MET A 58 22.49 -15.43 1.49
N GLY A 59 21.62 -15.77 2.44
CA GLY A 59 20.89 -14.78 3.25
C GLY A 59 19.57 -14.31 2.62
N GLY A 60 18.72 -13.67 3.42
CA GLY A 60 17.44 -13.13 2.98
C GLY A 60 16.36 -13.13 4.06
N ARG A 61 15.31 -12.34 3.84
CA ARG A 61 14.13 -12.25 4.72
C ARG A 61 13.05 -13.17 4.18
N TYR A 62 12.60 -14.10 5.01
CA TYR A 62 11.42 -14.90 4.70
C TYR A 62 10.18 -14.02 4.72
N CYS A 63 9.32 -14.22 3.73
CA CYS A 63 8.04 -13.56 3.63
C CYS A 63 6.99 -14.50 3.04
N THR A 64 5.75 -14.22 3.35
CA THR A 64 4.57 -14.87 2.75
C THR A 64 3.63 -13.78 2.28
N LEU A 65 2.88 -14.05 1.22
CA LEU A 65 1.85 -13.10 0.79
C LEU A 65 0.84 -12.88 1.93
N ALA A 66 0.61 -11.62 2.28
CA ALA A 66 -0.29 -11.23 3.37
C ALA A 66 -1.66 -11.92 3.17
N PRO A 67 -2.32 -12.43 4.23
CA PRO A 67 -3.58 -13.15 4.09
C PRO A 67 -4.64 -12.39 3.27
N GLN A 68 -4.78 -11.09 3.49
CA GLN A 68 -5.72 -10.24 2.75
C GLN A 68 -5.31 -10.09 1.27
N ALA A 69 -4.01 -9.96 1.00
CA ALA A 69 -3.49 -9.90 -0.37
C ALA A 69 -3.64 -11.24 -1.13
N ARG A 70 -3.72 -12.38 -0.41
CA ARG A 70 -3.99 -13.70 -1.02
C ARG A 70 -5.42 -13.87 -1.48
N VAL A 71 -6.37 -13.34 -0.73
CA VAL A 71 -7.81 -13.50 -1.00
C VAL A 71 -8.21 -12.68 -2.21
N ASP A 72 -7.73 -11.44 -2.30
CA ASP A 72 -8.13 -10.51 -3.34
C ASP A 72 -6.95 -9.64 -3.80
N CYS A 73 -6.43 -9.99 -4.98
CA CYS A 73 -5.36 -9.27 -5.63
C CYS A 73 -5.51 -9.28 -7.14
N ARG A 74 -4.94 -8.24 -7.76
CA ARG A 74 -4.80 -8.13 -9.20
C ARG A 74 -3.38 -8.41 -9.61
N PHE A 75 -3.26 -9.18 -10.68
CA PHE A 75 -2.01 -9.44 -11.34
C PHE A 75 -1.93 -8.61 -12.61
N HIS A 76 -0.95 -7.71 -12.67
CA HIS A 76 -0.65 -6.91 -13.86
C HIS A 76 0.65 -7.40 -14.45
N ALA A 77 0.70 -7.71 -15.74
CA ALA A 77 1.94 -8.12 -16.39
C ALA A 77 2.07 -7.52 -17.78
N THR A 78 3.29 -7.15 -18.14
CA THR A 78 3.66 -6.66 -19.47
C THR A 78 4.99 -7.26 -19.91
N ARG A 79 5.16 -7.41 -21.21
CA ARG A 79 6.42 -7.87 -21.79
C ARG A 79 7.29 -6.66 -22.12
N LEU A 80 8.52 -6.64 -21.62
CA LEU A 80 9.48 -5.59 -21.87
C LEU A 80 10.02 -5.71 -23.31
N PRO A 81 9.90 -4.68 -24.16
CA PRO A 81 10.27 -4.77 -25.57
C PRO A 81 11.76 -5.07 -25.81
N ALA A 82 12.65 -4.51 -24.99
CA ALA A 82 14.09 -4.59 -25.22
C ALA A 82 14.71 -5.93 -24.80
N SER A 83 14.22 -6.54 -23.72
CA SER A 83 14.78 -7.80 -23.17
C SER A 83 13.90 -9.02 -23.43
N GLY A 84 12.65 -8.82 -23.85
CA GLY A 84 11.64 -9.87 -23.92
C GLY A 84 11.20 -10.43 -22.56
N ALA A 85 11.74 -9.90 -21.45
CA ALA A 85 11.37 -10.28 -20.10
C ALA A 85 9.94 -9.85 -19.76
N THR A 86 9.34 -10.47 -18.75
CA THR A 86 8.05 -10.11 -18.21
C THR A 86 8.25 -9.29 -16.94
N HIS A 87 7.68 -8.09 -16.93
CA HIS A 87 7.50 -7.30 -15.72
C HIS A 87 6.09 -7.55 -15.20
N ALA A 88 5.96 -7.85 -13.91
CA ALA A 88 4.70 -8.21 -13.30
C ALA A 88 4.55 -7.67 -11.89
N MET A 89 3.35 -7.20 -11.56
CA MET A 89 3.00 -6.64 -10.26
C MET A 89 1.85 -7.43 -9.63
N LEU A 90 2.01 -7.73 -8.34
CA LEU A 90 0.96 -8.16 -7.43
C LEU A 90 0.42 -6.95 -6.70
N VAL A 91 -0.82 -6.58 -6.98
CA VAL A 91 -1.48 -5.44 -6.32
C VAL A 91 -2.67 -5.95 -5.51
N PRO A 92 -2.65 -5.88 -4.17
CA PRO A 92 -3.80 -6.29 -3.36
C PRO A 92 -4.98 -5.35 -3.61
N SER A 93 -6.20 -5.84 -3.50
CA SER A 93 -7.38 -4.99 -3.73
C SER A 93 -7.45 -3.82 -2.74
N ALA A 94 -6.92 -3.98 -1.53
CA ALA A 94 -6.76 -2.92 -0.55
C ALA A 94 -5.97 -1.70 -1.07
N ALA A 95 -5.10 -1.88 -2.08
CA ALA A 95 -4.36 -0.80 -2.73
C ALA A 95 -5.08 -0.15 -3.91
N LEU A 96 -6.19 -0.74 -4.36
CA LEU A 96 -6.96 -0.21 -5.47
C LEU A 96 -7.97 0.81 -4.95
N TYR A 97 -7.99 1.99 -5.56
CA TYR A 97 -8.91 3.05 -5.18
C TYR A 97 -10.39 2.64 -5.32
N ALA A 98 -10.71 1.83 -6.32
CA ALA A 98 -12.07 1.39 -6.59
C ALA A 98 -12.60 0.34 -5.60
N SER A 99 -11.73 -0.34 -4.86
CA SER A 99 -12.13 -1.41 -3.95
C SER A 99 -12.90 -0.89 -2.75
N GLU A 100 -13.76 -1.75 -2.23
CA GLU A 100 -14.50 -1.54 -1.00
C GLU A 100 -13.69 -2.00 0.21
N GLY A 101 -14.15 -1.63 1.40
CA GLY A 101 -13.52 -1.98 2.66
C GLY A 101 -12.84 -0.79 3.33
N ARG A 102 -12.90 -0.79 4.66
CA ARG A 102 -12.40 0.29 5.51
C ARG A 102 -10.87 0.38 5.49
N ASP A 103 -10.19 -0.76 5.59
CA ASP A 103 -8.73 -0.85 5.58
C ASP A 103 -8.18 -0.72 4.17
N PHE A 104 -7.08 0.02 4.02
CA PHE A 104 -6.43 0.22 2.72
C PHE A 104 -4.91 0.20 2.79
N LEU A 105 -4.32 -0.02 1.62
CA LEU A 105 -2.89 0.07 1.39
C LEU A 105 -2.62 1.30 0.52
N LEU A 106 -1.78 2.21 0.99
CA LEU A 106 -1.30 3.31 0.16
C LEU A 106 0.01 2.90 -0.50
N LEU A 107 0.06 3.05 -1.82
CA LEU A 107 1.25 2.85 -2.63
C LEU A 107 1.52 4.18 -3.33
N ALA A 108 2.50 4.94 -2.84
CA ALA A 108 2.84 6.27 -3.33
C ALA A 108 4.23 6.29 -3.99
N ARG A 109 4.37 7.08 -5.05
CA ARG A 109 5.64 7.31 -5.73
C ARG A 109 6.56 8.21 -4.93
N THR A 110 6.00 9.12 -4.15
CA THR A 110 6.74 10.02 -3.27
C THR A 110 6.07 10.09 -1.91
N GLU A 111 6.82 10.41 -0.88
CA GLU A 111 6.24 10.61 0.46
C GLU A 111 5.34 11.86 0.52
N ALA A 112 5.67 12.90 -0.26
CA ALA A 112 4.92 14.15 -0.28
C ALA A 112 3.48 14.02 -0.81
N GLU A 113 3.17 13.03 -1.66
CA GLU A 113 1.81 12.81 -2.15
C GLU A 113 0.94 11.98 -1.20
N ALA A 114 1.54 11.36 -0.17
CA ALA A 114 0.85 10.44 0.73
C ALA A 114 -0.35 11.06 1.47
N PRO A 115 -0.28 12.30 2.01
CA PRO A 115 -1.43 12.93 2.68
C PRO A 115 -2.65 13.11 1.76
N ALA A 116 -2.41 13.59 0.53
CA ALA A 116 -3.47 13.80 -0.45
C ALA A 116 -4.06 12.46 -0.93
N LEU A 117 -3.22 11.44 -1.13
CA LEU A 117 -3.67 10.10 -1.51
C LEU A 117 -4.47 9.43 -0.39
N HIS A 118 -4.00 9.56 0.85
CA HIS A 118 -4.69 9.10 2.06
C HIS A 118 -6.08 9.71 2.18
N TYR A 119 -6.19 11.03 2.07
CA TYR A 119 -7.48 11.72 2.08
C TYR A 119 -8.45 11.13 1.05
N ARG A 120 -8.00 10.96 -0.20
CA ARG A 120 -8.84 10.42 -1.27
C ARG A 120 -9.37 9.03 -0.95
N PHE A 121 -8.49 8.13 -0.49
CA PHE A 121 -8.87 6.77 -0.12
C PHE A 121 -9.84 6.78 1.08
N LEU A 122 -9.50 7.54 2.12
CA LEU A 122 -10.29 7.63 3.34
C LEU A 122 -11.69 8.18 3.05
N SER A 123 -11.78 9.33 2.38
CA SER A 123 -13.06 9.98 2.01
C SER A 123 -13.96 9.11 1.14
N ARG A 124 -13.39 8.21 0.34
CA ARG A 124 -14.17 7.26 -0.47
C ARG A 124 -14.70 6.08 0.35
N ARG A 125 -14.01 5.69 1.42
CA ARG A 125 -14.27 4.43 2.16
C ARG A 125 -15.10 4.61 3.42
N ILE A 126 -15.41 5.85 3.79
CA ILE A 126 -16.12 6.19 5.02
C ILE A 126 -17.25 7.17 4.70
N ASP A 127 -18.30 7.14 5.50
CA ASP A 127 -19.46 8.01 5.33
C ASP A 127 -19.32 9.37 6.06
N LEU A 128 -18.18 9.60 6.72
CA LEU A 128 -17.88 10.88 7.36
C LEU A 128 -17.52 11.93 6.30
N PRO A 129 -18.14 13.13 6.34
CA PRO A 129 -17.79 14.20 5.42
C PRO A 129 -16.38 14.70 5.74
N LEU A 130 -15.47 14.53 4.78
CA LEU A 130 -14.08 15.00 4.87
C LEU A 130 -13.83 16.06 3.82
N HIS A 131 -13.02 17.07 4.16
CA HIS A 131 -12.62 18.13 3.24
C HIS A 131 -11.15 17.99 2.81
N PRO A 132 -10.79 18.27 1.54
CA PRO A 132 -9.40 18.15 1.07
C PRO A 132 -8.39 18.98 1.87
N LEU A 133 -8.79 20.15 2.39
CA LEU A 133 -7.92 21.01 3.21
C LEU A 133 -7.50 20.36 4.55
N TRP A 134 -8.12 19.25 4.94
CA TRP A 134 -7.77 18.52 6.15
C TRP A 134 -6.75 17.40 5.90
N SER A 135 -6.27 17.22 4.67
CA SER A 135 -5.39 16.10 4.28
C SER A 135 -4.18 15.95 5.19
N ASP A 136 -3.47 17.05 5.48
CA ASP A 136 -2.23 17.02 6.26
C ASP A 136 -2.52 16.72 7.73
N TRP A 137 -3.62 17.27 8.25
CA TRP A 137 -4.06 17.00 9.61
C TRP A 137 -4.51 15.54 9.79
N LEU A 138 -5.32 15.03 8.85
CA LEU A 138 -5.79 13.63 8.83
C LEU A 138 -4.61 12.67 8.78
N TRP A 139 -3.62 12.98 7.94
CA TRP A 139 -2.40 12.20 7.81
C TRP A 139 -1.60 12.17 9.12
N THR A 140 -1.32 13.35 9.68
CA THR A 140 -0.54 13.48 10.93
C THR A 140 -1.22 12.75 12.08
N ARG A 141 -2.53 12.97 12.25
CA ARG A 141 -3.32 12.29 13.28
C ARG A 141 -3.35 10.78 13.08
N GLY A 142 -3.44 10.31 11.84
CA GLY A 142 -3.43 8.88 11.53
C GLY A 142 -2.09 8.21 11.88
N LEU A 143 -0.98 8.90 11.65
CA LEU A 143 0.35 8.45 12.10
C LEU A 143 0.46 8.42 13.63
N GLU A 144 0.04 9.50 14.31
CA GLU A 144 0.10 9.62 15.77
C GLU A 144 -0.76 8.58 16.50
N SER A 145 -1.92 8.24 15.93
CA SER A 145 -2.83 7.22 16.47
C SER A 145 -2.42 5.78 16.13
N GLY A 146 -1.48 5.59 15.21
CA GLY A 146 -1.09 4.28 14.70
C GLY A 146 -2.07 3.66 13.70
N GLU A 147 -3.09 4.40 13.27
CA GLU A 147 -4.02 3.98 12.20
C GLU A 147 -3.32 3.94 10.83
N ILE A 148 -2.31 4.80 10.64
CA ILE A 148 -1.41 4.79 9.48
C ILE A 148 -0.06 4.25 9.93
N ARG A 149 0.37 3.14 9.32
CA ARG A 149 1.65 2.50 9.65
C ARG A 149 2.52 2.40 8.40
N PRO A 150 3.73 2.99 8.40
CA PRO A 150 4.66 2.81 7.30
C PRO A 150 5.07 1.34 7.17
N LEU A 151 5.24 0.88 5.94
CA LEU A 151 5.70 -0.46 5.62
C LEU A 151 7.19 -0.44 5.26
N ASP A 152 7.86 -1.58 5.44
CA ASP A 152 9.19 -1.80 4.89
C ASP A 152 9.05 -1.98 3.37
N ALA A 153 9.58 -1.02 2.61
CA ALA A 153 9.33 -0.91 1.17
C ALA A 153 10.59 -0.58 0.37
N LEU A 154 10.63 -1.07 -0.86
CA LEU A 154 11.67 -0.78 -1.86
C LEU A 154 11.00 -0.25 -3.12
N GLY A 155 11.62 0.75 -3.77
CA GLY A 155 11.16 1.29 -5.06
C GLY A 155 9.82 2.04 -5.03
N ILE A 156 9.16 2.08 -3.87
CA ILE A 156 7.88 2.74 -3.62
C ILE A 156 7.79 3.14 -2.14
N HIS A 157 6.94 4.10 -1.81
CA HIS A 157 6.55 4.35 -0.43
C HIS A 157 5.21 3.69 -0.14
N ALA A 158 5.09 3.02 1.00
CA ALA A 158 3.88 2.28 1.32
C ALA A 158 3.46 2.41 2.78
N TRP A 159 2.15 2.50 3.00
CA TRP A 159 1.54 2.55 4.33
C TRP A 159 0.30 1.68 4.39
N ARG A 160 0.12 0.99 5.51
CA ARG A 160 -1.15 0.35 5.85
C ARG A 160 -2.01 1.36 6.62
N CYS A 161 -3.26 1.52 6.21
CA CYS A 161 -4.23 2.40 6.82
C CYS A 161 -5.41 1.57 7.33
N ALA A 162 -5.66 1.61 8.64
CA ALA A 162 -6.78 0.94 9.28
C ALA A 162 -7.52 1.99 10.14
N PRO A 163 -8.41 2.80 9.52
CA PRO A 163 -9.00 3.94 10.20
C PRO A 163 -10.01 3.50 11.28
N ASP A 164 -9.98 4.17 12.42
CA ASP A 164 -10.97 4.05 13.49
C ASP A 164 -11.96 5.21 13.37
N LEU A 165 -13.19 4.91 12.92
CA LEU A 165 -14.19 5.93 12.62
C LEU A 165 -14.67 6.65 13.86
N ASP A 166 -14.81 5.95 14.98
CA ASP A 166 -15.30 6.54 16.23
C ASP A 166 -14.25 7.51 16.77
N ALA A 167 -12.98 7.07 16.77
CA ALA A 167 -11.87 7.91 17.19
C ALA A 167 -11.67 9.11 16.23
N LEU A 168 -11.83 8.90 14.92
CA LEU A 168 -11.72 9.96 13.91
C LEU A 168 -12.83 11.00 14.08
N GLN A 169 -14.08 10.58 14.25
CA GLN A 169 -15.22 11.49 14.44
C GLN A 169 -15.04 12.36 15.69
N VAL A 170 -14.61 11.75 16.81
CA VAL A 170 -14.30 12.49 18.04
C VAL A 170 -13.15 13.48 17.83
N ALA A 171 -12.09 13.06 17.12
CA ALA A 171 -10.93 13.92 16.84
C ALA A 171 -11.30 15.11 15.95
N LEU A 172 -12.08 14.89 14.88
CA LEU A 172 -12.58 15.93 13.98
C LEU A 172 -13.41 16.97 14.75
N GLY A 173 -14.36 16.52 15.57
CA GLY A 173 -15.20 17.42 16.36
C GLY A 173 -14.42 18.25 17.39
N ARG A 174 -13.27 17.75 17.88
CA ARG A 174 -12.35 18.53 18.73
C ARG A 174 -11.51 19.50 17.90
N ALA A 175 -11.01 19.09 16.75
CA ALA A 175 -10.18 19.91 15.88
C ALA A 175 -10.94 21.12 15.32
N LEU A 176 -12.20 20.93 14.91
CA LEU A 176 -13.07 22.02 14.44
C LEU A 176 -13.35 23.03 15.55
N ARG A 177 -13.82 22.58 16.73
CA ARG A 177 -14.08 23.48 17.87
C ARG A 177 -12.82 24.22 18.33
N GLY A 178 -11.67 23.56 18.27
CA GLY A 178 -10.37 24.13 18.62
C GLY A 178 -9.71 24.96 17.52
N HIS A 179 -10.35 25.15 16.36
CA HIS A 179 -9.80 25.87 15.19
C HIS A 179 -8.43 25.33 14.73
N ARG A 180 -8.18 24.03 14.93
CA ARG A 180 -6.93 23.34 14.53
C ARG A 180 -6.93 22.91 13.07
N ILE A 181 -8.10 22.90 12.44
CA ILE A 181 -8.29 22.66 11.02
C ILE A 181 -9.20 23.76 10.46
N PRO A 182 -9.03 24.16 9.19
CA PRO A 182 -9.85 25.20 8.59
C PRO A 182 -11.29 24.74 8.42
N VAL A 183 -12.24 25.64 8.67
CA VAL A 183 -13.66 25.43 8.32
C VAL A 183 -13.81 25.71 6.82
N PRO A 184 -14.33 24.76 6.02
CA PRO A 184 -14.53 24.97 4.60
C PRO A 184 -15.48 26.14 4.33
N PRO A 185 -15.20 26.99 3.32
CA PRO A 185 -15.98 28.19 3.04
C PRO A 185 -17.45 27.92 2.65
N GLU A 186 -17.80 26.72 2.18
CA GLU A 186 -19.18 26.36 1.80
C GLU A 186 -20.13 26.24 3.00
N GLU A 187 -19.62 26.01 4.23
CA GLU A 187 -20.44 25.98 5.45
C GLU A 187 -20.68 27.38 6.06
N LEU A 188 -19.86 28.38 5.72
CA LEU A 188 -20.05 29.77 6.17
C LEU A 188 -21.25 30.45 5.50
N ALA A 189 -21.69 29.96 4.33
CA ALA A 189 -22.81 30.54 3.58
C ALA A 189 -24.21 30.13 4.10
N HIS A 190 -24.30 29.08 4.91
CA HIS A 190 -25.57 28.58 5.48
C HIS A 190 -25.74 28.94 6.97
N ALA A 191 -24.77 29.61 7.57
CA ALA A 191 -24.76 30.00 8.99
C ALA A 191 -24.88 31.53 9.22
N ALA A 192 -25.13 32.31 8.16
CA ALA A 192 -25.38 33.75 8.19
C ALA A 192 -26.82 34.04 7.76
#